data_AF-A0A1H5ZLS8-F1
#
_entry.id   AF-A0A1H5ZLS8-F1
#
_cell.length_a   1.000
_cell.length_b   1.000
_cell.length_c   1.000
_cell.angle_alpha   90.00
_cell.angle_beta   90.00
_cell.angle_gamma   90.00
#
_symmetry.space_group_name_H-M   'P 1'
#
loop_
_entity.id
_entity.type
_entity.pdbx_description
1 polymer ?
#
loop_
_entity_poly.entity_id
_entity_poly.type
_entity_poly.pdbx_seq_one_letter_code
_entity_poly.pdbx_strand_id
1 'polypeptide(L)'
;MIEIKIIFLIIGTFFMRENPSLIAKKAIVTVDPTQKTVSVDMLDLVAPLAKTAANKTEEFDLLEKGAISWIPELQPFTAKTCTFQEDNGIHGARISFSYAHPEDLQVMGIQFHESKFWVFKDEQTSKVTGTAIEEKNSLGFADTTPFSFQIALPADWENRVREQQAAGLGLWSPRSGMIRGTEWLETDETWTTKTNSKLFFAELKSEFTHDEKEGEVSFLDNDILVTSHNLSDKTASKTRYRYSMDHQQMRLTLIPIHADGKENTEGKTLYFVFVPKTEG
;
A
#
# COMPACT_ATOMS: atom_id res chain seq x y z
N MET A 1 -17.79 3.80 3.78
CA MET A 1 -17.22 3.43 2.47
C MET A 1 -16.09 2.43 2.76
N ILE A 2 -16.05 1.29 2.08
CA ILE A 2 -14.98 0.30 2.29
C ILE A 2 -13.83 0.71 1.37
N GLU A 3 -12.68 1.02 1.95
CA GLU A 3 -11.47 1.35 1.18
C GLU A 3 -10.74 0.05 0.83
N ILE A 4 -10.62 -0.26 -0.46
CA ILE A 4 -9.83 -1.40 -0.94
C ILE A 4 -8.38 -0.96 -0.97
N LYS A 5 -7.55 -1.56 -0.11
CA LYS A 5 -6.13 -1.19 0.05
C LYS A 5 -5.17 -2.15 -0.64
N ILE A 6 -5.65 -3.35 -0.99
CA ILE A 6 -4.87 -4.39 -1.65
C ILE A 6 -5.46 -4.63 -3.04
N ILE A 7 -4.60 -4.60 -4.05
CA ILE A 7 -4.95 -4.99 -5.42
C ILE A 7 -4.18 -6.27 -5.73
N PHE A 8 -4.93 -7.36 -5.95
CA PHE A 8 -4.35 -8.69 -6.20
C PHE A 8 -3.36 -8.76 -7.38
N LEU A 9 -3.44 -7.81 -8.33
CA LEU A 9 -2.53 -7.71 -9.46
C LEU A 9 -1.26 -6.90 -9.17
N ILE A 10 -1.16 -6.12 -8.09
CA ILE A 10 0.00 -5.27 -7.79
C ILE A 10 0.66 -5.77 -6.50
N ILE A 11 1.83 -6.41 -6.63
CA ILE A 11 2.48 -7.11 -5.50
C ILE A 11 2.81 -6.15 -4.36
N GLY A 12 3.33 -4.96 -4.68
CA GLY A 12 3.69 -3.94 -3.70
C GLY A 12 2.53 -3.46 -2.84
N THR A 13 1.27 -3.69 -3.22
CA THR A 13 0.11 -3.33 -2.36
C THR A 13 -0.03 -4.19 -1.11
N PHE A 14 0.60 -5.36 -1.08
CA PHE A 14 0.67 -6.21 0.12
C PHE A 14 1.75 -5.78 1.11
N PHE A 15 2.66 -4.90 0.66
CA PHE A 15 3.86 -4.51 1.40
C PHE A 15 3.90 -3.01 1.63
N MET A 16 4.72 -2.58 2.58
CA MET A 16 5.01 -1.17 2.83
C MET A 16 5.97 -0.60 1.76
N ARG A 17 5.75 -0.95 0.48
CA ARG A 17 6.51 -0.42 -0.65
C ARG A 17 5.98 0.98 -0.95
N GLU A 18 6.86 1.98 -0.94
CA GLU A 18 6.47 3.36 -1.20
C GLU A 18 6.01 3.55 -2.65
N ASN A 19 6.73 2.94 -3.61
CA ASN A 19 6.39 2.99 -5.03
C ASN A 19 6.34 1.58 -5.64
N PRO A 20 5.15 0.95 -5.70
CA PRO A 20 4.97 -0.33 -6.37
C PRO A 20 5.29 -0.25 -7.88
N SER A 21 6.01 -1.23 -8.38
CA SER A 21 6.55 -1.30 -9.74
C SER A 21 6.27 -2.64 -10.45
N LEU A 22 5.91 -3.68 -9.68
CA LEU A 22 5.65 -5.03 -10.17
C LEU A 22 4.15 -5.33 -10.18
N ILE A 23 3.67 -5.81 -11.33
CA ILE A 23 2.28 -6.23 -11.50
C ILE A 23 2.20 -7.60 -12.17
N ALA A 24 1.15 -8.35 -11.90
CA ALA A 24 0.83 -9.59 -12.59
C ALA A 24 -0.17 -9.31 -13.71
N LYS A 25 -0.05 -9.99 -14.85
CA LYS A 25 -1.11 -9.92 -15.87
C LYS A 25 -2.39 -10.62 -15.43
N LYS A 26 -2.26 -11.58 -14.53
CA LYS A 26 -3.39 -12.33 -13.96
C LYS A 26 -3.08 -12.72 -12.53
N ALA A 27 -4.09 -12.72 -11.67
CA ALA A 27 -4.03 -13.31 -10.34
C ALA A 27 -5.15 -14.35 -10.19
N ILE A 28 -4.86 -15.48 -9.56
CA ILE A 28 -5.86 -16.45 -9.10
C ILE A 28 -5.89 -16.38 -7.58
N VAL A 29 -7.02 -15.98 -7.03
CA VAL A 29 -7.25 -15.94 -5.58
C VAL A 29 -8.01 -17.20 -5.20
N THR A 30 -7.42 -18.00 -4.31
CA THR A 30 -8.04 -19.19 -3.73
C THR A 30 -8.31 -18.94 -2.26
N VAL A 31 -9.53 -19.20 -1.84
CA VAL A 31 -9.94 -19.17 -0.42
C VAL A 31 -10.33 -20.58 -0.02
N ASP A 32 -9.76 -21.07 1.07
CA ASP A 32 -10.17 -22.29 1.74
C ASP A 32 -10.84 -21.94 3.07
N PRO A 33 -12.18 -21.94 3.14
CA PRO A 33 -12.92 -21.65 4.36
C PRO A 33 -12.70 -22.66 5.50
N THR A 34 -12.37 -23.91 5.16
CA THR A 34 -12.21 -24.99 6.14
C THR A 34 -10.84 -24.90 6.80
N GLN A 35 -9.79 -24.64 6.01
CA GLN A 35 -8.43 -24.43 6.52
C GLN A 35 -8.17 -22.99 6.96
N LYS A 36 -9.09 -22.07 6.66
CA LYS A 36 -8.97 -20.62 6.88
C LYS A 36 -7.71 -20.02 6.25
N THR A 37 -7.44 -20.38 5.01
CA THR A 37 -6.28 -19.92 4.25
C THR A 37 -6.69 -19.20 2.99
N VAL A 38 -5.88 -18.25 2.57
CA VAL A 38 -5.96 -17.62 1.25
C VAL A 38 -4.62 -17.71 0.57
N SER A 39 -4.64 -17.96 -0.73
CA SER A 39 -3.49 -17.84 -1.61
C SER A 39 -3.81 -16.98 -2.82
N VAL A 40 -2.86 -16.15 -3.22
CA VAL A 40 -2.92 -15.32 -4.42
C VAL A 40 -1.78 -15.74 -5.33
N ASP A 41 -2.13 -16.44 -6.41
CA ASP A 41 -1.20 -16.86 -7.45
C ASP A 41 -1.12 -15.78 -8.53
N MET A 42 -0.06 -14.99 -8.49
CA MET A 42 0.25 -13.92 -9.42
C MET A 42 1.03 -14.49 -10.61
N LEU A 43 0.43 -14.46 -11.79
CA LEU A 43 0.95 -15.06 -13.01
C LEU A 43 1.44 -13.99 -13.98
N ASP A 44 2.62 -14.24 -14.57
CA ASP A 44 3.27 -13.35 -15.54
C ASP A 44 3.51 -11.95 -14.96
N LEU A 45 4.43 -11.90 -13.99
CA LEU A 45 4.90 -10.67 -13.37
C LEU A 45 5.71 -9.84 -14.38
N VAL A 46 5.34 -8.57 -14.49
CA VAL A 46 5.96 -7.58 -15.35
C VAL A 46 6.27 -6.30 -14.56
N ALA A 47 7.30 -5.59 -15.02
CA ALA A 47 7.72 -4.30 -14.49
C ALA A 47 7.53 -3.23 -15.57
N PRO A 48 6.29 -2.80 -15.85
CA PRO A 48 5.98 -2.10 -17.10
C PRO A 48 6.55 -0.67 -17.17
N LEU A 49 6.93 -0.10 -16.03
CA LEU A 49 7.63 1.20 -15.95
C LEU A 49 9.15 1.04 -15.92
N ALA A 50 9.66 -0.17 -15.75
CA ALA A 50 11.09 -0.45 -15.72
C ALA A 50 11.61 -0.80 -17.12
N LYS A 51 12.89 -0.52 -17.37
CA LYS A 51 13.59 -0.96 -18.59
C LYS A 51 14.18 -2.38 -18.46
N THR A 52 13.87 -3.07 -17.36
CA THR A 52 14.44 -4.36 -17.00
C THR A 52 13.34 -5.41 -16.80
N ALA A 53 13.72 -6.68 -16.83
CA ALA A 53 12.82 -7.79 -16.47
C ALA A 53 12.38 -7.69 -15.00
N ALA A 54 11.23 -8.29 -14.68
CA ALA A 54 10.63 -8.25 -13.35
C ALA A 54 11.59 -8.75 -12.26
N ASN A 55 12.32 -9.85 -12.50
CA ASN A 55 13.30 -10.41 -11.55
C ASN A 55 14.60 -9.60 -11.38
N LYS A 56 14.72 -8.47 -12.08
CA LYS A 56 15.86 -7.55 -11.98
C LYS A 56 15.46 -6.19 -11.44
N THR A 57 14.23 -6.04 -10.94
CA THR A 57 13.80 -4.79 -10.30
C THR A 57 14.25 -4.72 -8.85
N GLU A 58 14.37 -3.50 -8.34
CA GLU A 58 14.63 -3.25 -6.93
C GLU A 58 13.53 -3.86 -6.04
N GLU A 59 12.26 -3.73 -6.42
CA GLU A 59 11.15 -4.29 -5.66
C GLU A 59 11.23 -5.82 -5.54
N PHE A 60 11.61 -6.52 -6.61
CA PHE A 60 11.81 -7.97 -6.56
C PHE A 60 12.89 -8.34 -5.53
N ASP A 61 14.05 -7.68 -5.61
CA ASP A 61 15.19 -7.92 -4.71
C ASP A 61 14.83 -7.64 -3.24
N LEU A 62 14.11 -6.54 -2.99
CA LEU A 62 13.66 -6.16 -1.65
C LEU A 62 12.64 -7.15 -1.08
N LEU A 63 11.71 -7.65 -1.89
CA LEU A 63 10.73 -8.65 -1.48
C LEU A 63 11.36 -10.01 -1.22
N GLU A 64 12.27 -10.46 -2.10
CA GLU A 64 12.98 -11.73 -1.95
C GLU A 64 13.85 -11.76 -0.67
N LYS A 65 14.47 -10.62 -0.33
CA LYS A 65 15.26 -10.46 0.89
C LYS A 65 14.43 -10.20 2.16
N GLY A 66 13.11 -10.00 2.03
CA GLY A 66 12.25 -9.61 3.15
C GLY A 66 12.59 -8.24 3.75
N ALA A 67 13.12 -7.33 2.93
CA ALA A 67 13.53 -5.98 3.35
C ALA A 67 12.35 -4.99 3.45
N ILE A 68 11.20 -5.33 2.87
CA ILE A 68 9.95 -4.56 2.99
C ILE A 68 8.97 -5.36 3.83
N SER A 69 8.39 -4.70 4.83
CA SER A 69 7.40 -5.25 5.74
C SER A 69 6.04 -5.37 5.08
N TRP A 70 5.20 -6.28 5.59
CA TRP A 70 3.78 -6.34 5.24
C TRP A 70 3.05 -5.08 5.70
N ILE A 71 1.99 -4.68 4.98
CA ILE A 71 1.18 -3.54 5.41
C ILE A 71 0.49 -3.78 6.77
N PRO A 72 0.23 -2.73 7.57
CA PRO A 72 -0.47 -2.85 8.85
C PRO A 72 -1.84 -3.54 8.77
N GLU A 73 -2.56 -3.38 7.66
CA GLU A 73 -3.87 -3.99 7.47
C GLU A 73 -3.82 -5.51 7.33
N LEU A 74 -2.62 -6.08 7.09
CA LEU A 74 -2.40 -7.52 7.10
C LEU A 74 -1.96 -8.06 8.47
N GLN A 75 -1.94 -7.24 9.53
CA GLN A 75 -1.60 -7.68 10.89
C GLN A 75 -2.51 -8.80 11.44
N PRO A 76 -3.85 -8.80 11.22
CA PRO A 76 -4.72 -9.88 11.71
C PRO A 76 -4.41 -11.27 11.13
N PHE A 77 -3.72 -11.32 9.99
CA PHE A 77 -3.39 -12.56 9.30
C PHE A 77 -2.16 -13.25 9.89
N THR A 78 -2.04 -14.56 9.75
CA THR A 78 -0.87 -15.33 10.21
C THR A 78 -0.26 -16.14 9.06
N ALA A 79 0.90 -16.76 9.30
CA ALA A 79 1.60 -17.58 8.31
C ALA A 79 1.77 -16.88 6.94
N LYS A 80 2.07 -15.58 6.97
CA LYS A 80 2.25 -14.75 5.77
C LYS A 80 3.51 -15.15 5.04
N THR A 81 3.39 -15.50 3.76
CA THR A 81 4.51 -15.85 2.89
C THR A 81 4.38 -15.19 1.54
N CYS A 82 5.51 -14.80 0.95
CA CYS A 82 5.61 -14.43 -0.45
C CYS A 82 6.76 -15.23 -1.05
N THR A 83 6.48 -15.98 -2.12
CA THR A 83 7.47 -16.78 -2.81
C THR A 83 7.42 -16.48 -4.29
N PHE A 84 8.57 -16.30 -4.92
CA PHE A 84 8.67 -16.17 -6.36
C PHE A 84 8.80 -17.53 -7.01
N GLN A 85 8.22 -17.66 -8.20
CA GLN A 85 8.31 -18.83 -9.04
C GLN A 85 8.80 -18.41 -10.41
N GLU A 86 9.60 -19.26 -11.05
CA GLU A 86 10.04 -19.06 -12.42
C GLU A 86 9.84 -20.36 -13.19
N ASP A 87 9.10 -20.28 -14.29
CA ASP A 87 8.94 -21.39 -15.24
C ASP A 87 9.13 -20.86 -16.65
N ASN A 88 10.11 -21.42 -17.37
CA ASN A 88 10.46 -21.02 -18.75
C ASN A 88 10.66 -19.50 -18.94
N GLY A 89 11.24 -18.82 -17.93
CA GLY A 89 11.47 -17.37 -17.96
C GLY A 89 10.22 -16.52 -17.68
N ILE A 90 9.08 -17.15 -17.37
CA ILE A 90 7.89 -16.47 -16.85
C ILE A 90 8.00 -16.42 -15.34
N HIS A 91 8.05 -15.20 -14.79
CA HIS A 91 8.09 -14.99 -13.35
C HIS A 91 6.66 -14.91 -12.80
N GLY A 92 6.42 -15.59 -11.68
CA GLY A 92 5.21 -15.50 -10.90
C GLY A 92 5.53 -15.24 -9.44
N ALA A 93 4.51 -14.91 -8.66
CA ALA A 93 4.59 -14.89 -7.21
C ALA A 93 3.38 -15.58 -6.60
N ARG A 94 3.60 -16.24 -5.46
CA ARG A 94 2.53 -16.73 -4.60
C ARG A 94 2.58 -15.99 -3.29
N ILE A 95 1.49 -15.29 -2.96
CA ILE A 95 1.26 -14.74 -1.63
C ILE A 95 0.31 -15.69 -0.91
N SER A 96 0.57 -16.01 0.35
CA SER A 96 -0.32 -16.87 1.13
C SER A 96 -0.36 -16.43 2.58
N PHE A 97 -1.50 -16.62 3.23
CA PHE A 97 -1.72 -16.29 4.62
C PHE A 97 -2.94 -17.03 5.17
N SER A 98 -3.01 -17.13 6.50
CA SER A 98 -4.16 -17.65 7.25
C SER A 98 -4.93 -16.52 7.90
N TYR A 99 -6.24 -16.67 8.03
CA TYR A 99 -7.13 -15.69 8.67
C TYR A 99 -7.88 -16.30 9.86
N ALA A 100 -8.27 -15.46 10.82
CA ALA A 100 -8.99 -15.93 12.01
C ALA A 100 -10.50 -15.94 11.76
N HIS A 101 -11.00 -14.86 11.17
CA HIS A 101 -12.40 -14.60 10.90
C HIS A 101 -12.63 -14.30 9.40
N PRO A 102 -13.68 -14.82 8.76
CA PRO A 102 -14.01 -14.52 7.37
C PRO A 102 -14.05 -13.02 7.04
N GLU A 103 -14.50 -12.20 7.99
CA GLU A 103 -14.61 -10.75 7.89
C GLU A 103 -13.25 -10.05 7.73
N ASP A 104 -12.16 -10.68 8.18
CA ASP A 104 -10.80 -10.14 8.03
C ASP A 104 -10.46 -9.92 6.53
N LEU A 105 -11.02 -10.74 5.64
CA LEU A 105 -10.77 -10.67 4.19
C LEU A 105 -11.33 -9.42 3.50
N GLN A 106 -12.13 -8.62 4.20
CA GLN A 106 -12.71 -7.40 3.65
C GLN A 106 -11.66 -6.39 3.19
N VAL A 107 -10.47 -6.36 3.83
CA VAL A 107 -9.34 -5.50 3.41
C VAL A 107 -8.88 -5.76 1.96
N MET A 108 -9.14 -6.97 1.46
CA MET A 108 -8.82 -7.41 0.10
C MET A 108 -10.06 -7.40 -0.83
N GLY A 109 -11.15 -6.77 -0.42
CA GLY A 109 -12.37 -6.70 -1.21
C GLY A 109 -13.19 -8.01 -1.25
N ILE A 110 -12.90 -8.97 -0.35
CA ILE A 110 -13.70 -10.18 -0.18
C ILE A 110 -14.60 -9.98 1.04
N GLN A 111 -15.89 -9.78 0.82
CA GLN A 111 -16.87 -9.56 1.89
C GLN A 111 -17.42 -10.89 2.39
N PHE A 112 -17.80 -10.95 3.67
CA PHE A 112 -18.49 -12.11 4.23
C PHE A 112 -19.84 -11.69 4.82
N HIS A 113 -20.92 -12.27 4.32
CA HIS A 113 -22.27 -12.11 4.87
C HIS A 113 -23.17 -13.27 4.44
N GLU A 114 -24.18 -13.57 5.26
CA GLU A 114 -25.14 -14.66 4.99
C GLU A 114 -24.46 -16.01 4.70
N SER A 115 -23.39 -16.32 5.44
CA SER A 115 -22.58 -17.54 5.26
C SER A 115 -22.01 -17.72 3.85
N LYS A 116 -21.71 -16.60 3.19
CA LYS A 116 -21.10 -16.58 1.86
C LYS A 116 -19.98 -15.55 1.78
N PHE A 117 -18.97 -15.88 0.98
CA PHE A 117 -17.94 -14.96 0.55
C PHE A 117 -18.37 -14.28 -0.75
N TRP A 118 -18.26 -12.97 -0.80
CA TRP A 118 -18.67 -12.16 -1.94
C TRP A 118 -17.50 -11.35 -2.47
N VAL A 119 -17.32 -11.39 -3.78
CA VAL A 119 -16.32 -10.59 -4.47
C VAL A 119 -16.98 -9.80 -5.59
N PHE A 120 -16.50 -8.58 -5.82
CA PHE A 120 -16.96 -7.77 -6.93
C PHE A 120 -16.60 -8.44 -8.26
N LYS A 121 -17.52 -8.34 -9.23
CA LYS A 121 -17.39 -8.90 -10.57
C LYS A 121 -17.48 -7.78 -11.60
N ASP A 122 -16.41 -7.63 -12.35
CA ASP A 122 -16.34 -6.87 -13.61
C ASP A 122 -16.00 -7.80 -14.78
N GLU A 123 -15.69 -7.22 -15.94
CA GLU A 123 -15.30 -7.95 -17.14
C GLU A 123 -13.96 -8.70 -17.00
N GLN A 124 -13.12 -8.31 -16.04
CA GLN A 124 -11.81 -8.89 -15.78
C GLN A 124 -11.85 -10.00 -14.73
N THR A 125 -12.97 -10.11 -14.01
CA THR A 125 -13.15 -11.04 -12.90
C THR A 125 -14.00 -12.23 -13.31
N SER A 126 -13.52 -13.43 -13.06
CA SER A 126 -14.27 -14.66 -13.37
C SER A 126 -13.99 -15.78 -12.37
N LYS A 127 -14.99 -16.64 -12.19
CA LYS A 127 -14.86 -17.84 -11.37
C LYS A 127 -13.87 -18.83 -12.00
N VAL A 128 -13.04 -19.47 -11.17
CA VAL A 128 -12.16 -20.58 -11.59
C VAL A 128 -12.65 -21.90 -11.00
N THR A 129 -12.80 -22.00 -9.68
CA THR A 129 -13.33 -23.20 -9.01
C THR A 129 -14.46 -22.86 -8.02
N GLY A 130 -15.16 -23.90 -7.55
CA GLY A 130 -16.29 -23.78 -6.65
C GLY A 130 -17.61 -23.50 -7.37
N THR A 131 -18.71 -23.57 -6.61
CA THR A 131 -20.04 -23.16 -7.07
C THR A 131 -20.27 -21.73 -6.65
N ALA A 132 -20.44 -20.84 -7.63
CA ALA A 132 -20.70 -19.42 -7.39
C ALA A 132 -22.16 -19.09 -7.77
N ILE A 133 -22.79 -18.26 -6.95
CA ILE A 133 -24.04 -17.58 -7.28
C ILE A 133 -23.66 -16.20 -7.81
N GLU A 134 -24.18 -15.83 -8.98
CA GLU A 134 -23.95 -14.51 -9.53
C GLU A 134 -25.12 -13.58 -9.20
N GLU A 135 -24.83 -12.43 -8.61
CA GLU A 135 -25.82 -11.40 -8.32
C GLU A 135 -25.30 -10.04 -8.76
N LYS A 136 -25.92 -9.47 -9.80
CA LYS A 136 -25.51 -8.19 -10.41
C LYS A 136 -24.00 -8.19 -10.72
N ASN A 137 -23.21 -7.43 -9.96
CA ASN A 137 -21.78 -7.25 -10.13
C ASN A 137 -21.00 -7.97 -9.03
N SER A 138 -21.47 -9.15 -8.60
CA SER A 138 -20.84 -9.93 -7.54
C SER A 138 -20.87 -11.43 -7.81
N LEU A 139 -19.84 -12.13 -7.34
CA LEU A 139 -19.78 -13.59 -7.24
C LEU A 139 -19.85 -13.98 -5.76
N GLY A 140 -20.85 -14.80 -5.40
CA GLY A 140 -21.05 -15.34 -4.05
C GLY A 140 -20.67 -16.81 -3.95
N PHE A 141 -19.85 -17.18 -2.97
CA PHE A 141 -19.33 -18.53 -2.75
C PHE A 141 -19.70 -19.03 -1.36
N ALA A 142 -20.01 -20.32 -1.23
CA ALA A 142 -20.32 -20.93 0.06
C ALA A 142 -19.11 -20.98 1.00
N ASP A 143 -19.35 -20.91 2.30
CA ASP A 143 -18.34 -20.91 3.35
C ASP A 143 -17.88 -22.30 3.81
N THR A 144 -18.28 -23.35 3.08
CA THR A 144 -18.03 -24.76 3.44
C THR A 144 -17.06 -25.47 2.50
N THR A 145 -16.73 -24.87 1.35
CA THR A 145 -15.89 -25.52 0.33
C THR A 145 -14.88 -24.53 -0.24
N PRO A 146 -13.63 -24.97 -0.52
CA PRO A 146 -12.66 -24.13 -1.21
C PRO A 146 -13.18 -23.62 -2.56
N PHE A 147 -12.86 -22.38 -2.87
CA PHE A 147 -13.23 -21.74 -4.13
C PHE A 147 -12.10 -20.85 -4.64
N SER A 148 -12.16 -20.51 -5.93
CA SER A 148 -11.21 -19.58 -6.50
C SER A 148 -11.82 -18.75 -7.61
N PHE A 149 -11.30 -17.54 -7.76
CA PHE A 149 -11.63 -16.61 -8.82
C PHE A 149 -10.34 -16.02 -9.39
N GLN A 150 -10.40 -15.61 -10.65
CA GLN A 150 -9.31 -14.92 -11.31
C GLN A 150 -9.66 -13.47 -11.53
N ILE A 151 -8.63 -12.63 -11.53
CA ILE A 151 -8.65 -11.25 -11.98
C ILE A 151 -7.55 -11.13 -13.03
N ALA A 152 -7.83 -10.49 -14.17
CA ALA A 152 -6.87 -10.27 -15.24
C ALA A 152 -6.73 -8.78 -15.57
N LEU A 153 -5.57 -8.37 -16.09
CA LEU A 153 -5.45 -7.05 -16.69
C LEU A 153 -6.37 -6.94 -17.92
N PRO A 154 -6.98 -5.77 -18.17
CA PRO A 154 -7.73 -5.54 -19.41
C PRO A 154 -6.79 -5.57 -20.62
N ALA A 155 -7.32 -5.84 -21.81
CA ALA A 155 -6.49 -6.02 -23.03
C ALA A 155 -5.65 -4.78 -23.38
N ASP A 156 -6.09 -3.58 -22.99
CA ASP A 156 -5.45 -2.29 -23.26
C ASP A 156 -4.51 -1.82 -22.13
N TRP A 157 -4.19 -2.67 -21.14
CA TRP A 157 -3.45 -2.28 -19.94
C TRP A 157 -2.10 -1.60 -20.23
N GLU A 158 -1.38 -2.02 -21.28
CA GLU A 158 -0.11 -1.41 -21.66
C GLU A 158 -0.26 0.05 -22.09
N ASN A 159 -1.36 0.39 -22.78
CA ASN A 159 -1.65 1.78 -23.14
C ASN A 159 -1.91 2.61 -21.89
N ARG A 160 -2.70 2.06 -20.95
CA ARG A 160 -3.00 2.73 -19.68
C ARG A 160 -1.73 3.01 -18.89
N VAL A 161 -0.81 2.05 -18.81
CA VAL A 161 0.46 2.25 -18.11
C VAL A 161 1.34 3.29 -18.81
N ARG A 162 1.39 3.30 -20.15
CA ARG A 162 2.12 4.33 -20.91
C ARG A 162 1.57 5.73 -20.66
N GLU A 163 0.24 5.87 -20.61
CA GLU A 163 -0.42 7.14 -20.30
C GLU A 163 -0.10 7.63 -18.88
N GLN A 164 -0.16 6.73 -17.89
CA GLN A 164 0.24 7.03 -16.51
C GLN A 164 1.70 7.48 -16.45
N GLN A 165 2.60 6.76 -17.12
CA GLN A 165 4.02 7.10 -17.19
C GLN A 165 4.26 8.47 -17.83
N ALA A 166 3.56 8.77 -18.93
CA ALA A 166 3.65 10.06 -19.61
C ALA A 166 3.15 11.22 -18.72
N ALA A 167 2.20 10.95 -17.83
CA ALA A 167 1.73 11.87 -16.80
C ALA A 167 2.65 11.94 -15.57
N GLY A 168 3.75 11.17 -15.54
CA GLY A 168 4.66 11.10 -14.39
C GLY A 168 4.08 10.33 -13.19
N LEU A 169 3.04 9.52 -13.42
CA LEU A 169 2.36 8.74 -12.40
C LEU A 169 2.90 7.30 -12.35
N GLY A 170 2.93 6.73 -11.14
CA GLY A 170 3.28 5.33 -10.91
C GLY A 170 2.13 4.37 -11.25
N LEU A 171 2.36 3.07 -11.01
CA LEU A 171 1.32 2.02 -11.18
C LEU A 171 0.24 2.09 -10.10
N TRP A 172 0.64 2.57 -8.93
CA TRP A 172 -0.21 2.80 -7.79
C TRP A 172 0.19 4.12 -7.15
N SER A 173 -0.74 4.76 -6.45
CA SER A 173 -0.43 5.95 -5.68
C SER A 173 0.62 5.61 -4.63
N PRO A 174 1.66 6.46 -4.44
CA PRO A 174 2.64 6.24 -3.39
C PRO A 174 1.96 6.17 -2.02
N ARG A 175 2.49 5.39 -1.09
CA ARG A 175 1.87 5.25 0.25
C ARG A 175 1.79 6.58 0.98
N SER A 176 2.80 7.43 0.81
CA SER A 176 2.80 8.78 1.35
C SER A 176 2.04 9.83 0.50
N GLY A 177 1.28 9.39 -0.52
CA GLY A 177 0.56 10.27 -1.46
C GLY A 177 -0.34 11.32 -0.81
N MET A 178 -0.90 11.06 0.37
CA MET A 178 -1.71 12.03 1.12
C MET A 178 -0.88 13.07 1.89
N ILE A 179 0.38 12.77 2.20
CA ILE A 179 1.30 13.65 2.93
C ILE A 179 2.06 14.54 1.95
N ARG A 180 2.45 13.97 0.80
CA ARG A 180 3.19 14.67 -0.25
C ARG A 180 2.42 15.90 -0.76
N GLY A 181 3.08 17.04 -0.77
CA GLY A 181 2.53 18.28 -1.31
C GLY A 181 1.30 18.79 -0.57
N THR A 182 1.08 18.38 0.68
CA THR A 182 -0.01 18.86 1.53
C THR A 182 0.51 19.60 2.76
N GLU A 183 -0.30 20.54 3.26
CA GLU A 183 0.00 21.34 4.44
C GLU A 183 -0.64 20.72 5.70
N TRP A 184 0.12 20.69 6.79
CA TRP A 184 -0.25 20.07 8.06
C TRP A 184 0.00 21.01 9.23
N LEU A 185 -0.90 21.05 10.20
CA LEU A 185 -0.72 21.81 11.45
C LEU A 185 -0.20 20.93 12.57
N GLU A 186 0.84 21.37 13.26
CA GLU A 186 1.36 20.68 14.44
C GLU A 186 0.36 20.74 15.62
N THR A 187 0.08 19.58 16.20
CA THR A 187 -0.77 19.40 17.38
C THR A 187 0.02 18.80 18.55
N ASP A 188 -0.61 18.71 19.71
CA ASP A 188 -0.19 17.77 20.74
C ASP A 188 -0.76 16.37 20.55
N GLU A 189 -0.42 15.47 21.47
CA GLU A 189 -0.92 14.10 21.52
C GLU A 189 -2.45 14.02 21.74
N THR A 190 -3.06 15.10 22.24
CA THR A 190 -4.52 15.24 22.39
C THR A 190 -5.18 15.82 21.14
N TRP A 191 -4.41 16.06 20.07
CA TRP A 191 -4.84 16.63 18.81
C TRP A 191 -5.35 18.08 18.92
N THR A 192 -4.92 18.78 19.96
CA THR A 192 -5.17 20.21 20.12
C THR A 192 -4.05 20.98 19.41
N THR A 193 -4.42 21.93 18.55
CA THR A 193 -3.45 22.76 17.82
C THR A 193 -2.61 23.58 18.81
N LYS A 194 -1.30 23.29 18.85
CA LYS A 194 -0.38 23.95 19.79
C LYS A 194 0.07 25.32 19.29
N THR A 195 0.17 25.49 17.97
CA THR A 195 0.71 26.69 17.32
C THR A 195 0.16 26.83 15.89
N ASN A 196 0.26 28.02 15.28
CA ASN A 196 0.09 28.18 13.82
C ASN A 196 1.29 27.63 13.02
N SER A 197 2.05 26.67 13.57
CA SER A 197 3.17 26.05 12.86
C SER A 197 2.61 25.10 11.80
N LYS A 198 2.69 25.54 10.55
CA LYS A 198 2.39 24.76 9.37
C LYS A 198 3.64 24.05 8.88
N LEU A 199 3.50 22.82 8.45
CA LEU A 199 4.55 22.06 7.79
C LEU A 199 4.04 21.60 6.43
N PHE A 200 4.83 21.85 5.40
CA PHE A 200 4.60 21.41 4.04
C PHE A 200 5.65 20.36 3.66
N PHE A 201 5.19 19.19 3.20
CA PHE A 201 6.07 18.07 2.85
C PHE A 201 6.33 18.06 1.34
N ALA A 202 7.43 18.69 0.90
CA ALA A 202 7.84 18.74 -0.50
C ALA A 202 9.12 17.93 -0.75
N GLU A 203 9.17 17.21 -1.88
CA GLU A 203 10.36 16.43 -2.29
C GLU A 203 11.34 17.22 -3.19
N LEU A 204 11.01 18.44 -3.64
CA LEU A 204 11.87 19.21 -4.56
C LEU A 204 11.94 20.72 -4.26
N LYS A 205 13.15 21.27 -4.52
CA LYS A 205 13.53 22.69 -4.51
C LYS A 205 12.76 23.49 -5.58
N SER A 206 11.57 23.95 -5.28
CA SER A 206 10.95 25.04 -6.03
C SER A 206 11.29 26.35 -5.33
N GLU A 207 11.79 27.32 -6.10
CA GLU A 207 12.06 28.68 -5.62
C GLU A 207 10.78 29.28 -5.04
N PHE A 208 10.65 29.30 -3.70
CA PHE A 208 9.50 29.90 -3.05
C PHE A 208 9.88 30.98 -2.03
N THR A 209 8.99 31.96 -1.94
CA THR A 209 9.17 33.26 -1.32
C THR A 209 8.94 33.21 0.19
N HIS A 210 10.01 33.49 0.95
CA HIS A 210 10.06 34.13 2.27
C HIS A 210 8.77 34.02 3.13
N ASP A 211 8.60 32.89 3.85
CA ASP A 211 8.08 32.81 5.23
C ASP A 211 7.68 31.37 5.65
N GLU A 212 7.71 30.41 4.73
CA GLU A 212 7.40 28.99 5.01
C GLU A 212 8.68 28.21 5.34
N LYS A 213 8.71 27.55 6.51
CA LYS A 213 9.81 26.65 6.91
C LYS A 213 9.63 25.31 6.21
N GLU A 214 10.05 25.20 4.96
CA GLU A 214 10.04 23.96 4.21
C GLU A 214 11.23 23.06 4.64
N GLY A 215 10.93 21.81 4.99
CA GLY A 215 11.95 20.77 5.11
C GLY A 215 11.92 19.91 3.86
N GLU A 216 13.04 19.83 3.13
CA GLU A 216 13.18 18.84 2.06
C GLU A 216 12.98 17.44 2.67
N VAL A 217 12.03 16.70 2.12
CA VAL A 217 11.70 15.36 2.58
C VAL A 217 11.92 14.30 1.51
N SER A 218 12.14 13.07 1.95
CA SER A 218 12.14 11.89 1.10
C SER A 218 11.34 10.79 1.79
N PHE A 219 10.38 10.22 1.08
CA PHE A 219 9.66 9.05 1.57
C PHE A 219 10.28 7.77 1.01
N LEU A 220 10.42 6.78 1.88
CA LEU A 220 11.03 5.49 1.61
C LEU A 220 10.07 4.37 2.04
N ASP A 221 10.39 3.15 1.64
CA ASP A 221 9.68 1.94 2.08
C ASP A 221 9.62 1.82 3.60
N ASN A 222 8.70 0.98 4.08
CA ASN A 222 8.41 0.79 5.50
C ASN A 222 7.88 2.04 6.20
N ASP A 223 7.15 2.87 5.44
CA ASP A 223 6.56 4.14 5.86
C ASP A 223 7.61 5.05 6.55
N ILE A 224 8.78 5.16 5.94
CA ILE A 224 9.89 5.96 6.46
C ILE A 224 9.89 7.33 5.78
N LEU A 225 9.87 8.37 6.59
CA LEU A 225 10.09 9.76 6.20
C LEU A 225 11.49 10.19 6.62
N VAL A 226 12.24 10.77 5.70
CA VAL A 226 13.55 11.36 5.96
C VAL A 226 13.46 12.85 5.73
N THR A 227 13.90 13.64 6.71
CA THR A 227 13.90 15.11 6.63
C THR A 227 15.33 15.64 6.65
N SER A 228 15.59 16.72 5.92
CA SER A 228 16.90 17.41 5.93
C SER A 228 17.21 18.14 7.25
N HIS A 229 16.16 18.48 8.02
CA HIS A 229 16.24 19.13 9.32
C HIS A 229 15.48 18.32 10.38
N ASN A 230 15.85 18.45 11.65
CA ASN A 230 15.08 17.88 12.74
C ASN A 230 13.84 18.73 12.97
N LEU A 231 12.66 18.14 12.78
CA LEU A 231 11.39 18.84 12.88
C LEU A 231 11.06 19.26 14.33
N SER A 232 11.60 18.56 15.32
CA SER A 232 11.27 18.79 16.74
C SER A 232 11.99 19.99 17.35
N ASP A 233 13.27 20.18 17.04
CA ASP A 233 14.13 21.24 17.58
C ASP A 233 14.62 22.23 16.51
N LYS A 234 14.26 22.00 15.25
CA LYS A 234 14.56 22.85 14.09
C LYS A 234 16.06 22.98 13.81
N THR A 235 16.86 21.99 14.24
CA THR A 235 18.29 21.94 13.95
C THR A 235 18.56 21.37 12.55
N ALA A 236 19.67 21.77 11.93
CA ALA A 236 20.11 21.28 10.63
C ALA A 236 20.73 19.87 10.71
N SER A 237 19.96 18.92 11.24
CA SER A 237 20.34 17.51 11.30
C SER A 237 19.32 16.65 10.56
N LYS A 238 19.82 15.83 9.63
CA LYS A 238 19.01 14.84 8.94
C LYS A 238 18.38 13.89 9.95
N THR A 239 17.05 13.79 9.93
CA THR A 239 16.29 12.99 10.88
C THR A 239 15.40 12.00 10.14
N ARG A 240 15.13 10.86 10.76
CA ARG A 240 14.24 9.84 10.23
C ARG A 240 13.05 9.67 11.14
N TYR A 241 11.89 9.48 10.53
CA TYR A 241 10.64 9.18 11.21
C TYR A 241 9.99 7.97 10.53
N ARG A 242 9.31 7.14 11.31
CA ARG A 242 8.24 6.29 10.80
C ARG A 242 6.96 7.12 10.85
N TYR A 243 6.29 7.27 9.71
CA TYR A 243 5.01 7.95 9.66
C TYR A 243 3.86 6.96 9.83
N SER A 244 2.78 7.41 10.46
CA SER A 244 1.52 6.67 10.58
C SER A 244 0.36 7.62 10.31
N MET A 245 -0.60 7.18 9.51
CA MET A 245 -1.72 7.99 9.05
C MET A 245 -3.05 7.40 9.54
N ASP A 246 -3.84 8.19 10.25
CA ASP A 246 -5.26 7.93 10.43
C ASP A 246 -6.02 8.66 9.31
N HIS A 247 -6.43 7.88 8.30
CA HIS A 247 -7.13 8.38 7.12
C HIS A 247 -8.54 8.90 7.42
N GLN A 248 -9.20 8.43 8.49
CA GLN A 248 -10.55 8.87 8.83
C GLN A 248 -10.54 10.24 9.50
N GLN A 249 -9.56 10.44 10.38
CA GLN A 249 -9.43 11.66 11.18
C GLN A 249 -8.44 12.66 10.56
N MET A 250 -7.78 12.27 9.46
CA MET A 250 -6.75 13.05 8.78
C MET A 250 -5.63 13.48 9.73
N ARG A 251 -5.10 12.50 10.47
CA ARG A 251 -4.06 12.69 11.50
C ARG A 251 -2.78 11.98 11.12
N LEU A 252 -1.68 12.71 11.15
CA LEU A 252 -0.33 12.21 10.88
C LEU A 252 0.46 12.16 12.17
N THR A 253 1.08 11.01 12.44
CA THR A 253 2.04 10.83 13.54
C THR A 253 3.41 10.53 12.96
N LEU A 254 4.44 11.24 13.43
CA LEU A 254 5.83 10.98 13.08
C LEU A 254 6.59 10.48 14.31
N ILE A 255 6.93 9.20 14.31
CA ILE A 255 7.68 8.55 15.38
C ILE A 255 9.17 8.57 15.00
N PRO A 256 10.06 9.19 15.78
CA PRO A 256 11.47 9.26 15.44
C PRO A 256 12.10 7.86 15.46
N ILE A 257 12.97 7.59 14.48
CA ILE A 257 13.65 6.30 14.33
C ILE A 257 15.14 6.47 14.08
N HIS A 258 15.92 5.46 14.47
CA HIS A 258 17.34 5.34 14.12
C HIS A 258 17.52 4.88 12.66
N ALA A 259 18.78 4.86 12.22
CA ALA A 259 19.13 4.43 10.87
C ALA A 259 18.79 2.95 10.58
N ASP A 260 18.74 2.12 11.62
CA ASP A 260 18.36 0.70 11.54
C ASP A 260 16.84 0.48 11.59
N GLY A 261 16.04 1.55 11.63
CA GLY A 261 14.58 1.50 11.64
C GLY A 261 13.95 1.27 13.01
N LYS A 262 14.73 1.16 14.09
CA LYS A 262 14.20 1.06 15.45
C LYS A 262 13.74 2.42 15.96
N GLU A 263 12.71 2.43 16.80
CA GLU A 263 12.23 3.63 17.44
C GLU A 263 13.32 4.28 18.29
N ASN A 264 13.47 5.59 18.14
CA ASN A 264 14.34 6.41 18.96
C ASN A 264 13.52 6.96 20.13
N THR A 265 13.58 6.30 21.28
CA THR A 265 12.79 6.65 22.47
C THR A 265 13.23 7.97 23.12
N GLU A 266 14.40 8.49 22.79
CA GLU A 266 14.87 9.80 23.23
C GLU A 266 14.32 10.94 22.35
N GLY A 267 13.87 10.61 21.14
CA GLY A 267 13.27 11.56 20.22
C GLY A 267 11.82 11.89 20.58
N LYS A 268 11.40 13.11 20.25
CA LYS A 268 10.01 13.55 20.41
C LYS A 268 9.14 13.05 19.25
N THR A 269 8.07 12.32 19.55
CA THR A 269 6.99 12.03 18.59
C THR A 269 6.24 13.32 18.24
N LEU A 270 5.97 13.50 16.95
CA LEU A 270 5.29 14.68 16.42
C LEU A 270 3.91 14.31 15.89
N TYR A 271 2.94 15.20 16.09
CA TYR A 271 1.54 14.98 15.75
C TYR A 271 1.08 16.13 14.86
N PHE A 272 0.34 15.80 13.81
CA PHE A 272 -0.19 16.78 12.88
C PHE A 272 -1.61 16.46 12.43
N VAL A 273 -2.38 17.51 12.15
CA VAL A 273 -3.71 17.43 11.55
C VAL A 273 -3.72 18.11 10.19
N PHE A 274 -4.40 17.50 9.22
CA PHE A 274 -4.55 18.08 7.89
C PHE A 274 -5.40 19.36 7.94
N VAL A 275 -5.00 20.37 7.16
CA VAL A 275 -5.81 21.57 6.95
C VAL A 275 -6.23 21.62 5.48
N PRO A 276 -7.52 21.46 5.17
CA PRO A 276 -8.00 21.73 3.83
C PRO A 276 -7.77 23.22 3.52
N LYS A 277 -7.25 23.52 2.33
CA LYS A 277 -7.31 24.90 1.83
C LYS A 277 -8.78 25.32 1.77
N THR A 278 -9.18 26.27 2.60
CA THR A 278 -10.45 26.97 2.39
C THR A 278 -10.31 27.75 1.09
N GLU A 279 -11.04 27.36 0.06
CA GLU A 279 -11.22 28.19 -1.13
C GLU A 279 -11.76 29.55 -0.67
N GLY A 280 -10.98 30.60 -0.89
CA GLY A 280 -11.33 31.99 -0.62
C GLY A 280 -11.75 32.72 -1.87
#